data_AF-S4S019-F1
#
_entry.id   AF-S4S019-F1
#
_cell.length_a   1.000
_cell.length_b   1.000
_cell.length_c   1.000
_cell.angle_alpha   90.00
_cell.angle_beta   90.00
_cell.angle_gamma   90.00
#
_symmetry.space_group_name_H-M   'P 1'
#
loop_
_entity.id
_entity.type
_entity.pdbx_description
1 polymer ?
#
loop_
_entity_poly.entity_id
_entity_poly.type
_entity_poly.pdbx_seq_one_letter_code
_entity_poly.pdbx_strand_id
1 'polypeptide(L)'
;RGKPGRMRTTETPLFDPALLTSLDWSHNDVEFNPTISPASPGEGLVMRPLCTADFNKGFMKVLSQLTHVGEVTEEQFIARFESLKKAGGYFIVVVEDTKRGTIVATGTLMVEQKFIHCCGTRGRMEDVVVTDECRGKQLGKL
;
A
#
# COMPACT_ATOMS: atom_id res chain seq x y z
N ARG A 1 -34.41 1.26 18.85
CA ARG A 1 -33.00 1.73 18.77
C ARG A 1 -32.21 0.65 18.03
N GLY A 2 -31.98 0.82 16.73
CA GLY A 2 -31.18 -0.14 15.95
C GLY A 2 -29.75 -0.14 16.45
N LYS A 3 -29.16 -1.30 16.68
CA LYS A 3 -27.70 -1.41 16.90
C LYS A 3 -27.02 -0.78 15.69
N PRO A 4 -26.03 0.12 15.85
CA PRO A 4 -25.24 0.58 14.71
C PRO A 4 -24.67 -0.65 14.01
N GLY A 5 -24.91 -0.77 12.71
CA GLY A 5 -24.43 -1.89 11.92
C GLY A 5 -22.91 -1.97 12.02
N ARG A 6 -22.38 -3.15 12.35
CA ARG A 6 -20.93 -3.40 12.41
C ARG A 6 -20.31 -2.98 11.07
N MET A 7 -19.39 -2.01 11.07
CA MET A 7 -18.62 -1.68 9.87
C MET A 7 -17.85 -2.94 9.46
N ARG A 8 -18.00 -3.34 8.20
CA ARG A 8 -17.30 -4.50 7.63
C ARG A 8 -16.19 -4.01 6.74
N THR A 9 -15.05 -4.69 6.79
CA THR A 9 -13.96 -4.49 5.84
C THR A 9 -14.40 -4.86 4.42
N THR A 10 -13.83 -4.18 3.42
CA THR A 10 -14.14 -4.37 2.00
C THR A 10 -12.86 -4.34 1.16
N GLU A 11 -12.94 -4.89 -0.04
CA GLU A 11 -11.86 -4.88 -1.05
C GLU A 11 -11.82 -3.55 -1.84
N THR A 12 -12.53 -2.51 -1.38
CA THR A 12 -12.54 -1.21 -2.06
C THR A 12 -11.15 -0.55 -1.90
N PRO A 13 -10.45 -0.22 -3.00
CA PRO A 13 -9.10 0.29 -2.94
C PRO A 13 -9.04 1.74 -2.42
N LEU A 14 -7.91 2.13 -1.84
CA LEU A 14 -7.65 3.48 -1.33
C LEU A 14 -7.69 4.53 -2.44
N PHE A 15 -7.08 4.19 -3.58
CA PHE A 15 -7.04 5.00 -4.81
C PHE A 15 -7.27 4.13 -6.03
N ASP A 16 -7.40 4.72 -7.22
CA ASP A 16 -7.63 3.98 -8.46
C ASP A 16 -6.45 3.06 -8.82
N PRO A 17 -6.63 1.72 -8.85
CA PRO A 17 -5.56 0.78 -9.20
C PRO A 17 -4.97 1.01 -10.60
N ALA A 18 -5.73 1.62 -11.53
CA ALA A 18 -5.24 1.91 -12.88
C ALA A 18 -4.03 2.85 -12.89
N LEU A 19 -3.84 3.66 -11.83
CA LEU A 19 -2.66 4.52 -11.72
C LEU A 19 -1.36 3.70 -11.68
N LEU A 20 -1.35 2.54 -10.99
CA LEU A 20 -0.17 1.68 -10.91
C LEU A 20 0.15 1.01 -12.26
N THR A 21 -0.87 0.61 -13.01
CA THR A 21 -0.68 -0.03 -14.31
C THR A 21 -0.37 0.98 -15.42
N SER A 22 -0.73 2.25 -15.23
CA SER A 22 -0.42 3.34 -16.17
C SER A 22 0.96 3.97 -15.98
N LEU A 23 1.73 3.53 -14.99
CA LEU A 23 3.09 4.04 -14.76
C LEU A 23 3.97 3.76 -15.97
N ASP A 24 4.66 4.79 -16.46
CA ASP A 24 5.65 4.63 -17.50
C ASP A 24 6.91 3.95 -16.93
N TRP A 25 6.91 2.62 -17.00
CA TRP A 25 8.00 1.78 -16.52
C TRP A 25 9.21 1.75 -17.46
N SER A 26 9.13 2.39 -18.64
CA SER A 26 10.24 2.40 -19.60
C SER A 26 11.45 3.20 -19.12
N HIS A 27 11.24 4.13 -18.17
CA HIS A 27 12.27 4.95 -17.54
C HIS A 27 12.83 4.34 -16.24
N ASN A 28 12.49 3.09 -15.92
CA ASN A 28 13.05 2.43 -14.75
C ASN A 28 14.49 1.96 -15.04
N ASP A 29 15.47 2.61 -14.41
CA ASP A 29 16.90 2.27 -14.50
C ASP A 29 17.32 1.12 -13.56
N VAL A 30 16.38 0.56 -12.77
CA VAL A 30 16.67 -0.52 -11.82
C VAL A 30 16.62 -1.88 -12.52
N GLU A 31 17.72 -2.62 -12.45
CA GLU A 31 17.78 -3.99 -12.96
C GLU A 31 17.06 -4.98 -12.03
N PHE A 32 16.17 -5.77 -12.62
CA PHE A 32 15.41 -6.84 -11.98
C PHE A 32 15.79 -8.20 -12.58
N ASN A 33 16.01 -9.19 -11.72
CA ASN A 33 16.33 -10.55 -12.12
C ASN A 33 15.67 -11.55 -11.13
N PRO A 34 14.60 -12.25 -11.54
CA PRO A 34 13.95 -12.17 -12.86
C PRO A 34 13.30 -10.80 -13.11
N THR A 35 12.98 -10.48 -14.36
CA THR A 35 12.27 -9.24 -14.69
C THR A 35 10.91 -9.19 -14.01
N ILE A 36 10.68 -8.15 -13.21
CA ILE A 36 9.40 -7.87 -12.55
C ILE A 36 8.97 -6.44 -12.84
N SER A 37 7.68 -6.16 -12.68
CA SER A 37 7.07 -4.85 -12.90
C SER A 37 5.86 -4.67 -11.98
N PRO A 38 5.31 -3.45 -11.81
CA PRO A 38 4.09 -3.26 -11.03
C PRO A 38 2.92 -4.13 -11.51
N ALA A 39 2.81 -4.37 -12.82
CA ALA A 39 1.79 -5.25 -13.40
C ALA A 39 2.11 -6.75 -13.26
N SER A 40 3.35 -7.11 -12.95
CA SER A 40 3.81 -8.50 -12.79
C SER A 40 4.93 -8.55 -11.74
N PRO A 41 4.60 -8.39 -10.44
CA PRO A 41 5.58 -8.24 -9.36
C PRO A 41 6.29 -9.54 -8.99
N GLY A 42 5.87 -10.67 -9.57
CA GLY A 42 6.37 -12.01 -9.31
C GLY A 42 5.24 -13.03 -9.31
N GLU A 43 5.60 -14.31 -9.40
CA GLU A 43 4.61 -15.39 -9.42
C GLU A 43 3.82 -15.45 -8.10
N GLY A 44 2.49 -15.44 -8.18
CA GLY A 44 1.61 -15.47 -7.00
C GLY A 44 1.59 -14.18 -6.19
N LEU A 45 2.13 -13.09 -6.74
CA LEU A 45 2.14 -11.78 -6.11
C LEU A 45 1.25 -10.79 -6.89
N VAL A 46 0.59 -9.89 -6.16
CA VAL A 46 -0.17 -8.78 -6.74
C VAL A 46 0.21 -7.49 -6.04
N MET A 47 0.60 -6.47 -6.81
CA MET A 47 0.81 -5.11 -6.33
C MET A 47 -0.47 -4.31 -6.57
N ARG A 48 -1.01 -3.70 -5.50
CA ARG A 48 -2.29 -3.00 -5.56
C ARG A 48 -2.40 -1.94 -4.47
N PRO A 49 -3.36 -0.99 -4.58
CA PRO A 49 -3.68 -0.10 -3.48
C PRO A 49 -4.12 -0.88 -2.23
N LEU A 50 -3.85 -0.32 -1.06
CA LEU A 50 -4.41 -0.78 0.21
C LEU A 50 -5.94 -0.79 0.14
N CYS A 51 -6.59 -1.78 0.76
CA CYS A 51 -8.02 -1.81 1.03
C CYS A 51 -8.30 -2.08 2.52
N THR A 52 -9.55 -1.93 2.97
CA THR A 52 -9.87 -2.16 4.39
C THR A 52 -9.80 -3.64 4.78
N ALA A 53 -10.00 -4.57 3.84
CA ALA A 53 -9.83 -6.00 4.08
C ALA A 53 -8.39 -6.40 4.41
N ASP A 54 -7.40 -5.57 4.07
CA ASP A 54 -5.98 -5.84 4.33
C ASP A 54 -5.62 -5.84 5.82
N PHE A 55 -6.47 -5.25 6.67
CA PHE A 55 -6.37 -5.42 8.12
C PHE A 55 -6.31 -6.91 8.49
N ASN A 56 -7.22 -7.71 7.91
CA ASN A 56 -7.33 -9.14 8.14
C ASN A 56 -6.29 -9.96 7.35
N LYS A 57 -5.62 -9.35 6.36
CA LYS A 57 -4.51 -9.96 5.61
C LYS A 57 -3.14 -9.67 6.23
N GLY A 58 -3.11 -9.12 7.45
CA GLY A 58 -1.88 -8.93 8.22
C GLY A 58 -1.11 -7.66 7.92
N PHE A 59 -1.74 -6.63 7.32
CA PHE A 59 -1.07 -5.35 7.02
C PHE A 59 -0.35 -4.73 8.23
N MET A 60 -1.00 -4.72 9.41
CA MET A 60 -0.40 -4.18 10.63
C MET A 60 0.84 -4.97 11.08
N LYS A 61 0.86 -6.29 10.84
CA LYS A 61 2.02 -7.17 11.13
C LYS A 61 3.19 -6.88 10.19
N VAL A 62 2.93 -6.42 8.96
CA VAL A 62 3.99 -6.00 8.04
C VAL A 62 4.61 -4.69 8.53
N LEU A 63 3.79 -3.69 8.87
CA LEU A 63 4.27 -2.42 9.42
C LEU A 63 5.02 -2.59 10.75
N SER A 64 4.65 -3.57 11.59
CA SER A 64 5.34 -3.82 12.85
C SER A 64 6.79 -4.30 12.68
N GLN A 65 7.19 -4.74 11.49
CA GLN A 65 8.60 -5.07 11.18
C GLN A 65 9.44 -3.82 10.88
N LEU A 66 8.81 -2.68 10.62
CA LEU A 66 9.48 -1.40 10.43
C LEU A 66 9.61 -0.63 11.75
N THR A 67 8.51 -0.51 12.50
CA THR A 67 8.44 0.29 13.72
C THR A 67 7.31 -0.16 14.64
N HIS A 68 7.22 0.43 15.83
CA HIS A 68 6.13 0.17 16.77
C HIS A 68 4.79 0.68 16.23
N VAL A 69 3.83 -0.23 16.03
CA VAL A 69 2.46 0.09 15.56
C VAL A 69 1.42 0.20 16.68
N GLY A 70 1.68 -0.42 17.83
CA GLY A 70 0.71 -0.52 18.93
C GLY A 70 -0.50 -1.41 18.62
N GLU A 71 -1.47 -1.41 19.53
CA GLU A 71 -2.72 -2.17 19.41
C GLU A 71 -3.75 -1.35 18.62
N VAL A 72 -3.90 -1.65 17.32
CA VAL A 72 -4.86 -0.99 16.43
C VAL A 72 -6.07 -1.88 16.22
N THR A 73 -7.27 -1.40 16.56
CA THR A 73 -8.52 -2.13 16.30
C THR A 73 -8.95 -2.01 14.84
N GLU A 74 -9.80 -2.95 14.36
CA GLU A 74 -10.34 -2.90 13.00
C GLU A 74 -11.09 -1.58 12.74
N GLU A 75 -11.82 -1.07 13.72
CA GLU A 75 -12.55 0.20 13.63
C GLU A 75 -11.61 1.40 13.49
N GLN A 76 -10.50 1.41 14.25
CA GLN A 76 -9.48 2.45 14.14
C GLN A 76 -8.81 2.42 12.79
N PHE A 77 -8.51 1.23 12.27
CA PHE A 77 -7.93 1.05 10.95
C PHE A 77 -8.86 1.56 9.85
N ILE A 78 -10.14 1.17 9.87
CA ILE A 78 -11.15 1.64 8.91
C ILE A 78 -11.31 3.17 9.00
N ALA A 79 -11.42 3.73 10.20
CA ALA A 79 -11.55 5.18 10.38
C ALA A 79 -10.33 5.94 9.83
N ARG A 80 -9.12 5.41 10.04
CA ARG A 80 -7.89 5.98 9.46
C ARG A 80 -7.91 5.88 7.94
N PHE A 81 -8.24 4.71 7.39
CA PHE A 81 -8.31 4.49 5.95
C PHE A 81 -9.25 5.48 5.25
N GLU A 82 -10.47 5.64 5.77
CA GLU A 82 -11.47 6.56 5.19
C GLU A 82 -11.01 8.02 5.27
N SER A 83 -10.34 8.40 6.37
CA SER A 83 -9.76 9.75 6.52
C SER A 83 -8.69 10.02 5.45
N LEU A 84 -7.77 9.08 5.23
CA LEU A 84 -6.71 9.19 4.21
C LEU A 84 -7.31 9.24 2.80
N LYS A 85 -8.28 8.36 2.52
CA LYS A 85 -8.99 8.32 1.23
C LYS A 85 -9.66 9.65 0.92
N LYS A 86 -10.36 10.21 1.90
CA LYS A 86 -11.08 11.47 1.77
C LYS A 86 -10.14 12.67 1.63
N ALA A 87 -9.02 12.67 2.35
CA ALA A 87 -8.03 13.74 2.26
C ALA A 87 -7.39 13.82 0.86
N GLY A 88 -7.20 12.66 0.20
CA GLY A 88 -6.45 12.58 -1.05
C GLY A 88 -4.95 12.78 -0.84
N GLY A 89 -4.16 12.51 -1.89
CA GLY A 89 -2.71 12.65 -1.83
C GLY A 89 -1.98 11.53 -1.06
N TYR A 90 -2.68 10.47 -0.65
CA TYR A 90 -2.08 9.27 -0.05
C TYR A 90 -2.19 8.07 -0.99
N PHE A 91 -1.05 7.50 -1.36
CA PHE A 91 -0.95 6.34 -2.21
C PHE A 91 -0.22 5.24 -1.44
N ILE A 92 -0.98 4.50 -0.64
CA ILE A 92 -0.46 3.33 0.08
C ILE A 92 -0.59 2.12 -0.83
N VAL A 93 0.56 1.57 -1.20
CA VAL A 93 0.66 0.41 -2.10
C VAL A 93 1.11 -0.79 -1.30
N VAL A 94 0.46 -1.92 -1.53
CA VAL A 94 0.79 -3.20 -0.91
C VAL A 94 1.13 -4.23 -1.97
N VAL A 95 1.97 -5.21 -1.58
CA VAL A 95 2.13 -6.46 -2.32
C VAL A 95 1.48 -7.57 -1.51
N GLU A 96 0.52 -8.26 -2.11
CA GLU A 96 -0.15 -9.43 -1.54
C GLU A 96 0.44 -10.72 -2.12
N ASP A 97 0.75 -11.69 -1.27
CA ASP A 97 0.93 -13.08 -1.67
C ASP A 97 -0.45 -13.74 -1.76
N THR A 98 -0.92 -13.99 -2.98
CA THR A 98 -2.27 -14.50 -3.24
C THR A 98 -2.42 -15.97 -2.92
N LYS A 99 -1.32 -16.72 -2.81
CA LYS A 99 -1.34 -18.13 -2.38
C LYS A 99 -1.61 -18.21 -0.87
N ARG A 100 -1.11 -17.23 -0.11
CA ARG A 100 -1.28 -17.14 1.36
C ARG A 100 -2.44 -16.26 1.79
N GLY A 101 -2.89 -15.34 0.93
CA GLY A 101 -3.88 -14.31 1.27
C GLY A 101 -3.34 -13.30 2.29
N THR A 102 -2.05 -12.97 2.23
CA THR A 102 -1.38 -12.10 3.21
C THR A 102 -0.60 -10.99 2.53
N ILE A 103 -0.57 -9.81 3.16
CA ILE A 103 0.32 -8.72 2.74
C ILE A 103 1.77 -9.08 3.09
N VAL A 104 2.67 -8.86 2.14
CA VAL A 104 4.10 -9.19 2.26
C VAL A 104 5.03 -8.00 2.08
N ALA A 105 4.54 -6.89 1.53
CA ALA A 105 5.26 -5.61 1.46
C ALA A 105 4.29 -4.43 1.43
N THR A 106 4.77 -3.26 1.81
CA THR A 106 4.05 -1.99 1.67
C THR A 106 5.02 -0.82 1.46
N GLY A 107 4.53 0.23 0.82
CA GLY A 107 5.17 1.54 0.74
C GLY A 107 4.13 2.63 0.55
N THR A 108 4.40 3.82 1.08
CA THR A 108 3.48 4.96 1.02
C THR A 108 4.12 6.10 0.24
N LEU A 109 3.44 6.56 -0.81
CA LEU A 109 3.71 7.86 -1.41
C LEU A 109 2.68 8.88 -0.90
N MET A 110 3.15 9.93 -0.25
CA MET A 110 2.34 11.09 0.11
C MET A 110 2.66 12.28 -0.80
N VAL A 111 1.65 12.90 -1.39
CA VAL A 111 1.77 14.05 -2.28
C VAL A 111 1.25 15.30 -1.58
N GLU A 112 2.16 16.23 -1.32
CA GLU A 112 1.87 17.51 -0.68
C GLU A 112 1.75 18.62 -1.73
N GLN A 113 0.66 19.40 -1.70
CA GLN A 113 0.47 20.59 -2.55
C GLN A 113 1.15 21.80 -1.91
N LYS A 114 1.82 22.62 -2.71
CA LYS A 114 2.58 23.81 -2.28
C LYS A 114 2.17 25.03 -3.08
N PHE A 115 2.28 26.23 -2.51
CA PHE A 115 2.16 27.48 -3.29
C PHE A 115 3.46 27.87 -3.98
N ILE A 116 4.59 27.58 -3.35
CA ILE A 116 5.93 27.77 -3.94
C ILE A 116 6.10 26.89 -5.18
N HIS A 117 7.05 27.24 -6.04
CA HIS A 117 7.29 26.56 -7.33
C HIS A 117 6.03 26.52 -8.22
N CYS A 118 5.33 27.66 -8.33
CA CYS A 118 4.16 27.83 -9.21
C CYS A 118 3.02 26.85 -8.89
N CYS A 119 2.58 26.82 -7.63
CA CYS A 119 1.58 25.86 -7.16
C CYS A 119 2.02 24.38 -7.33
N GLY A 120 3.31 24.12 -7.09
CA GLY A 120 3.91 22.80 -7.30
C GLY A 120 3.44 21.73 -6.32
N THR A 121 3.89 20.49 -6.56
CA THR A 121 3.64 19.34 -5.69
C THR A 121 4.96 18.72 -5.22
N ARG A 122 4.94 18.06 -4.05
CA ARG A 122 6.09 17.33 -3.52
C ARG A 122 5.67 15.94 -3.05
N GLY A 123 6.27 14.92 -3.62
CA GLY A 123 6.17 13.53 -3.15
C GLY A 123 7.09 13.26 -1.96
N ARG A 124 6.62 12.42 -1.04
CA ARG A 124 7.41 11.82 0.06
C ARG A 124 7.15 10.33 0.09
N MET A 125 8.23 9.56 0.10
CA MET A 125 8.18 8.11 0.31
C MET A 125 8.32 7.83 1.79
N GLU A 126 7.37 7.10 2.36
CA GLU A 126 7.27 6.78 3.78
C GLU A 126 6.91 5.29 3.93
N ASP A 127 7.10 4.76 5.14
CA ASP A 127 6.62 3.44 5.57
C ASP A 127 6.94 2.26 4.61
N VAL A 128 8.15 2.26 4.04
CA VAL A 128 8.60 1.21 3.11
C VAL A 128 9.12 0.01 3.90
N VAL A 129 8.48 -1.14 3.75
CA VAL A 129 8.88 -2.38 4.42
C VAL A 129 8.47 -3.62 3.62
N VAL A 130 9.36 -4.60 3.60
CA VAL A 130 9.14 -5.94 3.06
C VAL A 130 9.29 -6.93 4.22
N THR A 131 8.36 -7.88 4.31
CA THR A 131 8.43 -8.94 5.33
C THR A 131 9.74 -9.72 5.24
N ASP A 132 10.30 -10.14 6.37
CA ASP A 132 11.55 -10.91 6.44
C ASP A 132 11.58 -12.11 5.48
N GLU A 133 10.47 -12.86 5.42
CA GLU A 133 10.28 -14.04 4.57
C GLU A 133 10.33 -13.73 3.06
N CYS A 134 10.11 -12.47 2.68
CA CYS A 134 10.11 -12.01 1.29
C CYS A 134 11.27 -11.06 0.97
N ARG A 135 12.20 -10.85 1.90
CA ARG A 135 13.44 -10.11 1.61
C ARG A 135 14.27 -10.86 0.56
N GLY A 136 14.98 -10.11 -0.28
CA GLY A 136 15.74 -10.66 -1.40
C GLY A 136 14.92 -10.96 -2.66
N LYS A 137 13.58 -10.93 -2.61
CA LYS A 137 12.70 -11.06 -3.79
C LYS A 137 12.52 -9.76 -4.60
N GLN A 138 13.42 -8.79 -4.41
CA GLN A 138 13.43 -7.50 -5.12
C GLN A 138 12.20 -6.58 -4.89
N LEU A 139 11.23 -6.96 -4.05
CA LEU A 139 10.01 -6.18 -3.79
C LEU A 139 10.24 -4.79 -3.17
N GLY A 140 11.38 -4.54 -2.53
CA GLY A 140 11.71 -3.20 -2.02
C GLY A 140 12.29 -2.26 -3.09
N LYS A 141 12.69 -2.80 -4.24
CA LYS A 141 13.12 -2.03 -5.42
C LYS A 141 11.95 -1.68 -6.33
N LEU A 142 10.89 -2.49 -6.26
CA LEU A 142 9.66 -2.35 -7.03
C LEU A 142 8.75 -1.28 -6.41
#